data_AF-A0A4U0XZ37-F1
#
_entry.id   AF-A0A4U0XZ37-F1
#
_cell.length_a   1.000
_cell.length_b   1.000
_cell.length_c   1.000
_cell.angle_alpha   90.00
_cell.angle_beta   90.00
_cell.angle_gamma   90.00
#
_symmetry.space_group_name_H-M   'P 1'
#
loop_
_entity.id
_entity.type
_entity.pdbx_description
1 polymer ?
#
loop_
_entity_poly.entity_id
_entity_poly.type
_entity_poly.pdbx_seq_one_letter_code
_entity_poly.pdbx_strand_id
1 'polypeptide(L)'
;MQAHHNNHIFAHQNPYHQQSDWQHHSHAQTQYAQSQAAAAANAVAQQQQQQAQQQQQQHYGRMTAQNGSSANSNNMNQGSLGGNGNRDSALDQQQQQQHGPSSIFSSNGEQMSEENRRVLEWIAQVLNANTRESALLELSKKREQVPELALILWHSFGVMTSLLQEIISVYPLLNPSQLTAAASNRVCNALALLQCVASHGETRGLFLGAHIPLFLYPFLNTTSKSRPFEYLRLTSLGVIGALVKNDSSEVIHFLLTTEIIPLCLRIMETGSELSKTVAIFIVQKILLDDMGLQYICQTYERFYAVGTVLSNMVTQLVDQQTVRLLKHVVRCFLRLSDNARAREALRQCLPEPLRDATFSPVLRDDAATKRCLAQLLLALSDQAEPTMTPSYGNHQQSLLP
;
A
#
# COMPACT_ATOMS: atom_id res chain seq x y z
N MET A 1 -70.72 -14.59 -17.31
CA MET A 1 -70.94 -15.54 -18.41
C MET A 1 -69.56 -15.89 -19.00
N GLN A 2 -69.17 -17.18 -18.85
CA GLN A 2 -68.20 -18.03 -19.62
C GLN A 2 -66.91 -17.37 -20.18
N ALA A 3 -65.66 -17.73 -19.87
CA ALA A 3 -64.92 -18.99 -19.63
C ALA A 3 -64.70 -19.89 -20.87
N HIS A 4 -63.44 -19.98 -21.33
CA HIS A 4 -62.75 -21.09 -22.04
C HIS A 4 -61.24 -20.73 -21.99
N HIS A 5 -60.27 -21.41 -21.37
CA HIS A 5 -59.83 -22.81 -21.26
C HIS A 5 -59.56 -23.51 -22.60
N ASN A 6 -58.27 -23.68 -22.93
CA ASN A 6 -57.77 -25.00 -23.33
C ASN A 6 -56.27 -25.20 -23.02
N ASN A 7 -55.96 -26.41 -22.55
CA ASN A 7 -54.72 -26.92 -21.99
C ASN A 7 -54.17 -27.99 -22.96
N HIS A 8 -52.85 -28.13 -23.13
CA HIS A 8 -52.26 -29.38 -23.63
C HIS A 8 -50.93 -29.69 -22.95
N ILE A 9 -50.96 -30.83 -22.24
CA ILE A 9 -49.88 -31.57 -21.59
C ILE A 9 -49.32 -32.57 -22.60
N PHE A 10 -48.00 -32.81 -22.61
CA PHE A 10 -47.46 -34.18 -22.74
C PHE A 10 -46.03 -34.26 -22.19
N ALA A 11 -45.80 -35.24 -21.32
CA ALA A 11 -44.53 -35.68 -20.77
C ALA A 11 -44.13 -37.03 -21.40
N HIS A 12 -42.83 -37.34 -21.52
CA HIS A 12 -42.30 -38.69 -21.27
C HIS A 12 -40.76 -38.74 -21.19
N GLN A 13 -40.30 -39.75 -20.45
CA GLN A 13 -38.97 -40.03 -19.87
C GLN A 13 -37.98 -40.76 -20.82
N ASN A 14 -36.68 -40.60 -20.48
CA ASN A 14 -35.42 -41.37 -20.73
C ASN A 14 -35.54 -42.92 -20.84
N PRO A 15 -34.56 -43.72 -21.38
CA PRO A 15 -33.15 -43.85 -20.88
C PRO A 15 -31.96 -44.37 -21.79
N TYR A 16 -30.72 -44.04 -21.37
CA TYR A 16 -29.38 -44.72 -21.40
C TYR A 16 -28.76 -45.47 -22.64
N HIS A 17 -27.58 -45.02 -23.13
CA HIS A 17 -26.23 -45.68 -23.06
C HIS A 17 -25.08 -44.91 -23.77
N GLN A 18 -24.01 -44.57 -23.00
CA GLN A 18 -22.54 -44.77 -23.23
C GLN A 18 -21.89 -44.45 -24.61
N GLN A 19 -20.70 -43.84 -24.81
CA GLN A 19 -19.47 -43.55 -24.04
C GLN A 19 -18.57 -42.63 -24.93
N SER A 20 -17.85 -41.60 -24.47
CA SER A 20 -16.41 -41.64 -24.16
C SER A 20 -15.87 -40.27 -23.66
N ASP A 21 -15.11 -40.30 -22.56
CA ASP A 21 -14.28 -39.27 -21.94
C ASP A 21 -13.19 -38.67 -22.86
N TRP A 22 -12.78 -37.39 -22.64
CA TRP A 22 -11.36 -36.99 -22.43
C TRP A 22 -10.96 -35.49 -22.33
N GLN A 23 -11.81 -34.43 -22.26
CA GLN A 23 -11.24 -33.06 -22.40
C GLN A 23 -11.77 -31.92 -21.51
N HIS A 24 -12.26 -32.22 -20.30
CA HIS A 24 -12.33 -31.21 -19.24
C HIS A 24 -11.12 -31.36 -18.32
N HIS A 25 -10.20 -30.36 -18.29
CA HIS A 25 -9.53 -29.82 -17.08
C HIS A 25 -8.22 -29.02 -17.33
N SER A 26 -7.67 -28.90 -18.55
CA SER A 26 -6.35 -28.26 -18.75
C SER A 26 -6.33 -26.79 -19.24
N HIS A 27 -7.46 -26.20 -19.67
CA HIS A 27 -7.45 -24.89 -20.34
C HIS A 27 -7.60 -23.65 -19.43
N ALA A 28 -8.22 -23.76 -18.25
CA ALA A 28 -8.43 -22.59 -17.37
C ALA A 28 -7.23 -22.25 -16.46
N GLN A 29 -6.37 -23.23 -16.17
CA GLN A 29 -5.20 -23.06 -15.30
C GLN A 29 -3.96 -22.54 -16.06
N THR A 30 -3.94 -22.67 -17.39
CA THR A 30 -2.78 -22.31 -18.23
C THR A 30 -2.74 -20.81 -18.58
N GLN A 31 -3.88 -20.11 -18.62
CA GLN A 31 -3.94 -18.69 -19.02
C GLN A 31 -3.55 -17.71 -17.88
N TYR A 32 -3.77 -18.09 -16.62
CA TYR A 32 -3.33 -17.31 -15.45
C TYR A 32 -1.81 -17.45 -15.20
N ALA A 33 -1.24 -18.65 -15.43
CA ALA A 33 0.21 -18.87 -15.38
C ALA A 33 0.97 -18.12 -16.49
N GLN A 34 0.34 -17.88 -17.64
CA GLN A 34 0.95 -17.18 -18.78
C GLN A 34 0.98 -15.65 -18.63
N SER A 35 0.08 -15.04 -17.84
CA SER A 35 0.13 -13.59 -17.55
C SER A 35 1.18 -13.22 -16.48
N GLN A 36 1.44 -14.10 -15.51
CA GLN A 36 2.59 -13.97 -14.60
C GLN A 36 3.91 -14.23 -15.34
N ALA A 37 3.93 -15.13 -16.33
CA ALA A 37 5.08 -15.26 -17.23
C ALA A 37 5.33 -13.99 -18.07
N ALA A 38 4.31 -13.21 -18.41
CA ALA A 38 4.46 -11.89 -19.07
C ALA A 38 4.99 -10.80 -18.12
N ALA A 39 4.67 -10.87 -16.82
CA ALA A 39 5.27 -10.01 -15.81
C ALA A 39 6.78 -10.31 -15.61
N ALA A 40 7.20 -11.58 -15.72
CA ALA A 40 8.61 -11.97 -15.71
C ALA A 40 9.34 -11.63 -17.03
N ALA A 41 8.67 -11.71 -18.19
CA ALA A 41 9.25 -11.33 -19.48
C ALA A 41 9.52 -9.82 -19.60
N ASN A 42 8.66 -8.97 -19.04
CA ASN A 42 8.91 -7.52 -18.98
C ASN A 42 10.05 -7.15 -18.00
N ALA A 43 10.32 -7.97 -16.98
CA ALA A 43 11.49 -7.80 -16.12
C ALA A 43 12.80 -8.18 -16.86
N VAL A 44 12.79 -9.23 -17.69
CA VAL A 44 13.94 -9.61 -18.56
C VAL A 44 14.20 -8.56 -19.65
N ALA A 45 13.15 -7.94 -20.21
CA ALA A 45 13.29 -6.83 -21.17
C ALA A 45 13.90 -5.56 -20.54
N GLN A 46 13.57 -5.25 -19.27
CA GLN A 46 14.22 -4.18 -18.52
C GLN A 46 15.70 -4.48 -18.19
N GLN A 47 16.07 -5.76 -18.03
CA GLN A 47 17.47 -6.16 -17.76
C GLN A 47 18.34 -6.18 -19.04
N GLN A 48 17.75 -6.52 -20.19
CA GLN A 48 18.44 -6.54 -21.48
C GLN A 48 18.69 -5.12 -22.04
N GLN A 49 17.85 -4.14 -21.69
CA GLN A 49 18.07 -2.72 -22.01
C GLN A 49 19.23 -2.11 -21.19
N GLN A 50 19.49 -2.60 -19.97
CA GLN A 50 20.65 -2.19 -19.18
C GLN A 50 21.98 -2.73 -19.74
N GLN A 51 22.01 -3.92 -20.35
CA GLN A 51 23.21 -4.43 -21.03
C GLN A 51 23.51 -3.73 -22.37
N ALA A 52 22.49 -3.25 -23.08
CA ALA A 52 22.68 -2.47 -24.31
C ALA A 52 23.29 -1.08 -24.05
N GLN A 53 23.01 -0.44 -22.91
CA GLN A 53 23.64 0.83 -22.54
C GLN A 53 25.11 0.69 -22.09
N GLN A 54 25.52 -0.47 -21.54
CA GLN A 54 26.94 -0.72 -21.24
C GLN A 54 27.80 -0.93 -22.50
N GLN A 55 27.25 -1.47 -23.59
CA GLN A 55 27.99 -1.58 -24.86
C GLN A 55 28.16 -0.22 -25.58
N GLN A 56 27.28 0.75 -25.33
CA GLN A 56 27.40 2.10 -25.90
C GLN A 56 28.53 2.92 -25.25
N GLN A 57 28.90 2.62 -24.00
CA GLN A 57 30.07 3.23 -23.33
C GLN A 57 31.42 2.71 -23.84
N GLN A 58 31.51 1.48 -24.37
CA GLN A 58 32.75 0.99 -24.99
C GLN A 58 33.01 1.61 -26.38
N HIS A 59 31.95 2.05 -27.07
CA HIS A 59 32.07 2.65 -28.41
C HIS A 59 32.53 4.12 -28.39
N TYR A 60 32.23 4.87 -27.31
CA TYR A 60 32.66 6.27 -27.17
C TYR A 60 34.14 6.40 -26.75
N GLY A 61 34.72 5.37 -26.11
CA GLY A 61 36.17 5.30 -25.85
C GLY A 61 37.03 5.05 -27.10
N ARG A 62 36.42 4.65 -28.22
CA ARG A 62 37.13 4.31 -29.47
C ARG A 62 37.23 5.47 -30.46
N MET A 63 36.48 6.56 -30.28
CA MET A 63 36.48 7.72 -31.20
C MET A 63 37.40 8.88 -30.78
N THR A 64 37.93 8.90 -29.55
CA THR A 64 38.82 9.98 -29.07
C THR A 64 40.32 9.67 -29.17
N ALA A 65 40.72 8.50 -29.70
CA ALA A 65 42.12 8.09 -29.83
C ALA A 65 42.65 8.12 -31.28
N GLN A 66 41.97 8.81 -32.19
CA GLN A 66 42.41 9.00 -33.57
C GLN A 66 42.82 10.46 -33.82
N ASN A 67 43.87 10.92 -33.11
CA ASN A 67 44.64 12.10 -33.52
C ASN A 67 46.07 12.08 -32.92
N GLY A 68 47.09 12.08 -33.79
CA GLY A 68 48.53 12.16 -33.43
C GLY A 68 49.27 10.82 -33.49
N SER A 69 49.73 10.36 -34.66
CA SER A 69 51.05 10.66 -35.25
C SER A 69 52.23 9.94 -34.59
N SER A 70 52.65 8.85 -35.24
CA SER A 70 54.02 8.48 -35.62
C SER A 70 55.19 8.87 -34.70
N ALA A 71 55.89 7.87 -34.12
CA ALA A 71 57.23 7.46 -34.56
C ALA A 71 57.99 6.64 -33.50
N ASN A 72 58.66 5.59 -34.01
CA ASN A 72 59.96 5.04 -33.60
C ASN A 72 60.09 4.05 -32.41
N SER A 73 60.13 2.76 -32.77
CA SER A 73 61.28 1.83 -32.65
C SER A 73 62.09 1.72 -31.34
N ASN A 74 62.10 0.48 -30.83
CA ASN A 74 63.18 -0.28 -30.18
C ASN A 74 63.95 0.37 -29.00
N ASN A 75 63.95 -0.28 -27.83
CA ASN A 75 64.92 -1.35 -27.51
C ASN A 75 64.75 -1.87 -26.06
N MET A 76 65.14 -3.12 -25.86
CA MET A 76 65.34 -3.81 -24.57
C MET A 76 66.25 -3.02 -23.61
N ASN A 77 65.99 -3.05 -22.30
CA ASN A 77 66.86 -3.79 -21.37
C ASN A 77 66.35 -3.79 -19.91
N GLN A 78 66.67 -4.91 -19.28
CA GLN A 78 66.61 -5.37 -17.90
C GLN A 78 67.35 -4.48 -16.88
N GLY A 79 66.92 -4.51 -15.62
CA GLY A 79 67.82 -4.22 -14.47
C GLY A 79 67.33 -3.20 -13.46
N SER A 80 66.64 -3.69 -12.42
CA SER A 80 66.49 -3.02 -11.12
C SER A 80 67.74 -3.32 -10.28
N LEU A 81 68.34 -2.30 -9.64
CA LEU A 81 68.92 -2.35 -8.28
C LEU A 81 69.70 -1.06 -7.94
N GLY A 82 69.26 -0.39 -6.87
CA GLY A 82 70.12 0.09 -5.78
C GLY A 82 70.92 1.39 -5.96
N GLY A 83 70.88 2.27 -4.94
CA GLY A 83 72.00 3.14 -4.62
C GLY A 83 71.66 4.54 -4.12
N ASN A 84 71.85 4.76 -2.81
CA ASN A 84 71.91 6.05 -2.11
C ASN A 84 72.79 7.10 -2.80
N GLY A 85 72.46 8.39 -2.62
CA GLY A 85 73.36 9.49 -3.00
C GLY A 85 72.88 10.87 -2.60
N ASN A 86 73.35 11.31 -1.45
CA ASN A 86 73.34 12.64 -0.82
C ASN A 86 73.62 13.86 -1.75
N ARG A 87 73.13 15.03 -1.28
CA ARG A 87 73.73 16.40 -1.30
C ARG A 87 73.24 17.49 -2.28
N ASP A 88 72.81 18.57 -1.61
CA ASP A 88 73.19 20.00 -1.74
C ASP A 88 72.68 20.88 -2.90
N SER A 89 71.85 21.84 -2.47
CA SER A 89 72.04 23.29 -2.55
C SER A 89 72.17 23.98 -3.92
N ALA A 90 71.22 24.88 -4.22
CA ALA A 90 71.43 26.35 -4.19
C ALA A 90 70.68 27.13 -5.31
N LEU A 91 70.03 28.23 -4.87
CA LEU A 91 69.80 29.54 -5.54
C LEU A 91 68.76 29.59 -6.68
N ASP A 92 67.59 30.23 -6.48
CA ASP A 92 67.29 31.67 -6.40
C ASP A 92 66.85 32.24 -7.77
N GLN A 93 65.55 32.50 -7.92
CA GLN A 93 65.09 33.78 -8.47
C GLN A 93 63.59 34.02 -8.20
N GLN A 94 63.37 35.09 -7.43
CA GLN A 94 62.10 35.76 -7.22
C GLN A 94 61.55 36.38 -8.51
N GLN A 95 60.23 36.26 -8.72
CA GLN A 95 59.47 37.37 -9.29
C GLN A 95 58.07 37.45 -8.66
N GLN A 96 57.83 38.58 -8.00
CA GLN A 96 56.59 38.97 -7.34
C GLN A 96 55.50 39.32 -8.35
N GLN A 97 54.26 38.91 -8.08
CA GLN A 97 53.08 39.71 -8.47
C GLN A 97 51.88 39.44 -7.54
N GLN A 98 51.67 40.43 -6.67
CA GLN A 98 50.41 41.01 -6.17
C GLN A 98 49.32 40.13 -5.52
N HIS A 99 49.15 40.40 -4.22
CA HIS A 99 48.03 40.05 -3.37
C HIS A 99 46.70 40.70 -3.82
N GLY A 100 45.67 39.88 -3.96
CA GLY A 100 44.25 40.26 -3.74
C GLY A 100 43.69 39.40 -2.59
N PRO A 101 42.69 39.87 -1.82
CA PRO A 101 42.27 39.21 -0.58
C PRO A 101 41.36 38.02 -0.90
N SER A 102 41.91 36.81 -0.92
CA SER A 102 41.11 35.59 -0.93
C SER A 102 40.55 35.33 0.47
N SER A 103 39.23 35.30 0.55
CA SER A 103 38.45 35.07 1.76
C SER A 103 38.88 33.79 2.49
N ILE A 104 39.12 33.94 3.79
CA ILE A 104 39.11 32.88 4.79
C ILE A 104 37.66 32.35 4.89
N PHE A 105 37.29 31.41 4.02
CA PHE A 105 36.11 30.55 4.20
C PHE A 105 36.39 29.22 3.50
N SER A 106 37.37 28.47 4.03
CA SER A 106 37.39 27.01 3.87
C SER A 106 36.65 26.41 5.06
N SER A 107 35.32 26.47 5.02
CA SER A 107 34.49 25.61 5.87
C SER A 107 34.16 24.35 5.09
N ASN A 108 34.60 23.21 5.63
CA ASN A 108 34.27 21.83 5.24
C ASN A 108 32.85 21.67 4.68
N GLY A 109 32.69 21.82 3.35
CA GLY A 109 31.53 21.30 2.65
C GLY A 109 31.79 19.83 2.37
N GLU A 110 31.18 18.94 3.14
CA GLU A 110 30.97 17.57 2.67
C GLU A 110 30.38 17.67 1.27
N GLN A 111 31.07 17.13 0.26
CA GLN A 111 30.59 17.15 -1.11
C GLN A 111 29.21 16.49 -1.14
N MET A 112 28.17 17.30 -1.34
CA MET A 112 26.80 16.81 -1.52
C MET A 112 26.84 15.74 -2.62
N SER A 113 26.42 14.51 -2.29
CA SER A 113 26.36 13.42 -3.28
C SER A 113 25.59 13.90 -4.51
N GLU A 114 26.08 13.56 -5.70
CA GLU A 114 25.42 13.88 -6.98
C GLU A 114 23.94 13.44 -7.00
N GLU A 115 23.61 12.37 -6.25
CA GLU A 115 22.24 11.91 -6.09
C GLU A 115 21.37 12.90 -5.31
N ASN A 116 21.88 13.44 -4.19
CA ASN A 116 21.16 14.45 -3.40
C ASN A 116 20.96 15.73 -4.22
N ARG A 117 21.96 16.12 -5.03
CA ARG A 117 21.84 17.27 -5.94
C ARG A 117 20.71 17.09 -6.95
N ARG A 118 20.59 15.91 -7.56
CA ARG A 118 19.50 15.58 -8.49
C ARG A 118 18.14 15.59 -7.81
N VAL A 119 18.04 15.08 -6.59
CA VAL A 119 16.78 15.13 -5.81
C VAL A 119 16.34 16.57 -5.62
N LEU A 120 17.24 17.45 -5.18
CA LEU A 120 16.94 18.87 -4.99
C LEU A 120 16.54 19.56 -6.30
N GLU A 121 17.16 19.18 -7.42
CA GLU A 121 16.78 19.69 -8.74
C GLU A 121 15.35 19.27 -9.12
N TRP A 122 14.98 18.00 -8.94
CA TRP A 122 13.61 17.56 -9.17
C TRP A 122 12.61 18.24 -8.23
N ILE A 123 12.98 18.47 -6.97
CA ILE A 123 12.14 19.22 -6.02
C ILE A 123 11.87 20.64 -6.54
N ALA A 124 12.87 21.33 -7.07
CA ALA A 124 12.68 22.64 -7.70
C ALA A 124 11.78 22.54 -8.96
N GLN A 125 11.97 21.50 -9.77
CA GLN A 125 11.16 21.26 -10.97
C GLN A 125 9.68 20.94 -10.68
N VAL A 126 9.33 20.46 -9.49
CA VAL A 126 7.92 20.25 -9.08
C VAL A 126 7.14 21.57 -9.07
N LEU A 127 7.79 22.70 -8.79
CA LEU A 127 7.13 24.00 -8.72
C LEU A 127 6.67 24.51 -10.10
N ASN A 128 7.36 24.11 -11.17
CA ASN A 128 7.05 24.55 -12.53
C ASN A 128 6.13 23.54 -13.23
N ALA A 129 4.96 24.01 -13.67
CA ALA A 129 3.92 23.17 -14.30
C ALA A 129 4.42 22.37 -15.52
N ASN A 130 5.39 22.89 -16.27
CA ASN A 130 5.93 22.24 -17.47
C ASN A 130 6.87 21.07 -17.16
N THR A 131 7.58 21.12 -16.03
CA THR A 131 8.56 20.09 -15.61
C THR A 131 8.04 19.18 -14.50
N ARG A 132 6.90 19.55 -13.89
CA ARG A 132 6.35 18.87 -12.73
C ARG A 132 6.06 17.39 -12.99
N GLU A 133 5.48 17.05 -14.13
CA GLU A 133 5.10 15.66 -14.43
C GLU A 133 6.31 14.71 -14.44
N SER A 134 7.40 15.11 -15.10
CA SER A 134 8.65 14.35 -15.11
C SER A 134 9.29 14.29 -13.72
N ALA A 135 9.29 15.40 -12.98
CA ALA A 135 9.86 15.45 -11.64
C ALA A 135 9.10 14.55 -10.65
N LEU A 136 7.76 14.51 -10.72
CA LEU A 136 6.94 13.62 -9.90
C LEU A 136 7.26 12.15 -10.15
N LEU A 137 7.46 11.77 -11.41
CA LEU A 137 7.81 10.39 -11.79
C LEU A 137 9.17 9.98 -11.23
N GLU A 138 10.18 10.84 -11.32
CA GLU A 138 11.52 10.50 -10.82
C GLU A 138 11.59 10.50 -9.29
N LEU A 139 10.95 11.48 -8.63
CA LEU A 139 10.86 11.52 -7.17
C LEU A 139 10.08 10.32 -6.62
N SER A 140 8.99 9.89 -7.27
CA SER A 140 8.19 8.75 -6.78
C SER A 140 8.98 7.43 -6.82
N LYS A 141 9.92 7.27 -7.76
CA LYS A 141 10.85 6.13 -7.81
C LYS A 141 11.91 6.17 -6.72
N LYS A 142 12.34 7.37 -6.31
CA LYS A 142 13.40 7.58 -5.31
C LYS A 142 12.92 7.55 -3.86
N ARG A 143 11.62 7.40 -3.67
CA ARG A 143 10.96 7.50 -2.37
C ARG A 143 11.45 6.53 -1.28
N GLU A 144 12.00 5.39 -1.65
CA GLU A 144 12.56 4.39 -0.74
C GLU A 144 14.08 4.52 -0.56
N GLN A 145 14.75 5.22 -1.49
CA GLN A 145 16.21 5.36 -1.54
C GLN A 145 16.70 6.60 -0.77
N VAL A 146 15.81 7.58 -0.57
CA VAL A 146 16.12 8.86 0.08
C VAL A 146 15.29 8.96 1.37
N PRO A 147 15.84 8.58 2.54
CA PRO A 147 15.11 8.60 3.81
C PRO A 147 14.55 9.99 4.16
N GLU A 148 15.33 11.03 3.89
CA GLU A 148 15.02 12.44 4.19
C GLU A 148 14.01 13.07 3.22
N LEU A 149 13.55 12.33 2.19
CA LEU A 149 12.69 12.89 1.15
C LEU A 149 11.41 13.49 1.72
N ALA A 150 10.83 12.87 2.75
CA ALA A 150 9.62 13.37 3.39
C ALA A 150 9.82 14.76 4.03
N LEU A 151 10.96 14.99 4.68
CA LEU A 151 11.31 16.29 5.25
C LEU A 151 11.55 17.32 4.15
N ILE A 152 12.31 16.94 3.12
CA ILE A 152 12.59 17.82 1.98
C ILE A 152 11.28 18.25 1.29
N LEU A 153 10.38 17.31 1.01
CA LEU A 153 9.09 17.61 0.38
C LEU A 153 8.24 18.57 1.23
N TRP A 154 8.22 18.38 2.54
CA TRP A 154 7.41 19.20 3.44
C TRP A 154 7.96 20.61 3.63
N HIS A 155 9.28 20.74 3.85
CA HIS A 155 9.91 22.01 4.19
C HIS A 155 10.33 22.83 2.96
N SER A 156 10.36 22.24 1.77
CA SER A 156 10.61 22.98 0.54
C SER A 156 9.41 23.86 0.17
N PHE A 157 9.68 25.15 -0.04
CA PHE A 157 8.66 26.14 -0.35
C PHE A 157 7.82 25.75 -1.57
N GLY A 158 6.49 25.76 -1.42
CA GLY A 158 5.52 25.56 -2.51
C GLY A 158 5.35 24.11 -3.00
N VAL A 159 6.14 23.15 -2.49
CA VAL A 159 6.06 21.74 -2.93
C VAL A 159 4.74 21.10 -2.52
N MET A 160 4.35 21.18 -1.24
CA MET A 160 3.07 20.63 -0.78
C MET A 160 1.87 21.26 -1.50
N THR A 161 1.92 22.57 -1.79
CA THR A 161 0.91 23.27 -2.59
C THR A 161 0.84 22.70 -4.01
N SER A 162 1.99 22.42 -4.63
CA SER A 162 2.05 21.83 -5.97
C SER A 162 1.50 20.40 -5.98
N LEU A 163 1.78 19.59 -4.96
CA LEU A 163 1.21 18.24 -4.82
C LEU A 163 -0.31 18.27 -4.64
N LEU A 164 -0.83 19.20 -3.84
CA LEU A 164 -2.27 19.42 -3.71
C LEU A 164 -2.90 19.90 -5.02
N GLN A 165 -2.19 20.73 -5.80
CA GLN A 165 -2.63 21.16 -7.13
C GLN A 165 -2.84 19.98 -8.08
N GLU A 166 -1.99 18.96 -8.02
CA GLU A 166 -2.13 17.73 -8.81
C GLU A 166 -3.34 16.88 -8.39
N ILE A 167 -3.77 16.95 -7.12
CA ILE A 167 -4.99 16.28 -6.66
C ILE A 167 -6.23 17.02 -7.16
N ILE A 168 -6.30 18.33 -6.94
CA ILE A 168 -7.49 19.12 -7.28
C ILE A 168 -7.73 19.23 -8.79
N SER A 169 -6.67 19.16 -9.60
CA SER A 169 -6.79 19.18 -11.08
C SER A 169 -7.53 17.95 -11.62
N VAL A 170 -7.59 16.87 -10.84
CA VAL A 170 -8.27 15.62 -11.20
C VAL A 170 -9.75 15.64 -10.84
N TYR A 171 -10.19 16.50 -9.90
CA TYR A 171 -11.59 16.54 -9.44
C TYR A 171 -12.63 16.68 -10.56
N PRO A 172 -12.45 17.55 -11.58
CA PRO A 172 -13.40 17.65 -12.69
C PRO A 172 -13.53 16.36 -13.51
N LEU A 173 -12.52 15.47 -13.46
CA LEU A 173 -12.48 14.22 -14.22
C LEU A 173 -13.13 13.05 -13.47
N LEU A 174 -13.53 13.24 -12.21
CA LEU A 174 -14.16 12.19 -11.40
C LEU A 174 -15.64 12.01 -11.76
N ASN A 175 -16.33 13.12 -12.03
CA ASN A 175 -17.74 13.15 -12.37
C ASN A 175 -18.05 14.20 -13.47
N PRO A 176 -18.38 13.78 -14.71
CA PRO A 176 -18.48 12.39 -15.18
C PRO A 176 -17.12 11.68 -15.18
N SER A 177 -17.11 10.34 -15.13
CA SER A 177 -15.88 9.53 -14.98
C SER A 177 -14.97 9.54 -16.22
N GLN A 178 -14.28 10.65 -16.46
CA GLN A 178 -13.45 10.94 -17.64
C GLN A 178 -11.93 10.78 -17.39
N LEU A 179 -11.55 10.22 -16.24
CA LEU A 179 -10.14 10.02 -15.88
C LEU A 179 -9.41 9.10 -16.87
N THR A 180 -8.37 9.62 -17.51
CA THR A 180 -7.50 8.87 -18.42
C THR A 180 -6.39 8.14 -17.66
N ALA A 181 -5.76 7.14 -18.29
CA ALA A 181 -4.64 6.43 -17.71
C ALA A 181 -3.42 7.34 -17.43
N ALA A 182 -3.13 8.28 -18.33
CA ALA A 182 -2.03 9.24 -18.15
C ALA A 182 -2.28 10.17 -16.95
N ALA A 183 -3.48 10.75 -16.86
CA ALA A 183 -3.86 11.62 -15.74
C ALA A 183 -3.83 10.87 -14.39
N SER A 184 -4.35 9.63 -14.36
CA SER A 184 -4.28 8.75 -13.19
C SER A 184 -2.84 8.46 -12.77
N ASN A 185 -1.96 8.09 -13.70
CA ASN A 185 -0.55 7.82 -13.39
C ASN A 185 0.16 9.05 -12.82
N ARG A 186 -0.10 10.23 -13.40
CA ARG A 186 0.49 11.50 -12.95
C ARG A 186 0.10 11.83 -11.52
N VAL A 187 -1.21 11.83 -11.19
CA VAL A 187 -1.65 12.11 -9.82
C VAL A 187 -1.19 11.02 -8.85
N CYS A 188 -1.15 9.75 -9.26
CA CYS A 188 -0.65 8.67 -8.42
C CYS A 188 0.84 8.83 -8.05
N ASN A 189 1.67 9.43 -8.92
CA ASN A 189 3.04 9.80 -8.55
C ASN A 189 3.06 10.85 -7.43
N ALA A 190 2.18 11.86 -7.49
CA ALA A 190 2.04 12.83 -6.40
C ALA A 190 1.52 12.18 -5.11
N LEU A 191 0.53 11.28 -5.20
CA LEU A 191 0.02 10.51 -4.06
C LEU A 191 1.11 9.63 -3.42
N ALA A 192 2.01 9.04 -4.23
CA ALA A 192 3.13 8.26 -3.73
C ALA A 192 4.10 9.10 -2.89
N LEU A 193 4.31 10.37 -3.25
CA LEU A 193 5.11 11.32 -2.44
C LEU A 193 4.37 11.73 -1.16
N LEU A 194 3.06 11.97 -1.23
CA LEU A 194 2.25 12.22 -0.03
C LEU A 194 2.22 11.02 0.91
N GLN A 195 2.25 9.80 0.38
CA GLN A 195 2.40 8.58 1.18
C GLN A 195 3.72 8.58 1.96
N CYS A 196 4.81 9.07 1.38
CA CYS A 196 6.11 9.20 2.06
C CYS A 196 6.04 10.21 3.20
N VAL A 197 5.44 11.38 2.95
CA VAL A 197 5.20 12.40 3.97
C VAL A 197 4.35 11.84 5.12
N ALA A 198 3.25 11.15 4.81
CA ALA A 198 2.39 10.51 5.82
C ALA A 198 3.11 9.41 6.63
N SER A 199 4.10 8.75 6.03
CA SER A 199 4.83 7.65 6.67
C SER A 199 5.95 8.12 7.60
N HIS A 200 6.47 9.34 7.45
CA HIS A 200 7.62 9.83 8.20
C HIS A 200 7.24 10.34 9.59
N GLY A 201 8.09 10.09 10.60
CA GLY A 201 7.79 10.39 12.01
C GLY A 201 7.50 11.86 12.28
N GLU A 202 8.28 12.76 11.69
CA GLU A 202 8.23 14.20 11.96
C GLU A 202 7.16 14.94 11.15
N THR A 203 6.87 14.51 9.92
CA THR A 203 5.92 15.22 9.04
C THR A 203 4.51 14.66 9.13
N ARG A 204 4.30 13.45 9.68
CA ARG A 204 2.98 12.85 9.83
C ARG A 204 2.00 13.72 10.63
N GLY A 205 2.43 14.25 11.77
CA GLY A 205 1.59 15.14 12.58
C GLY A 205 1.22 16.42 11.83
N LEU A 206 2.19 16.99 11.10
CA LEU A 206 1.96 18.18 10.27
C LEU A 206 1.00 17.89 9.10
N PHE A 207 1.16 16.73 8.44
CA PHE A 207 0.29 16.26 7.36
C PHE A 207 -1.15 16.06 7.84
N LEU A 208 -1.32 15.50 9.05
CA LEU A 208 -2.62 15.33 9.69
C LEU A 208 -3.23 16.68 10.09
N GLY A 209 -2.47 17.55 10.75
CA GLY A 209 -2.90 18.88 11.17
C GLY A 209 -3.28 19.80 10.00
N ALA A 210 -2.65 19.60 8.83
CA ALA A 210 -3.02 20.29 7.59
C ALA A 210 -4.27 19.72 6.90
N HIS A 211 -4.91 18.70 7.45
CA HIS A 211 -6.12 18.05 6.91
C HIS A 211 -5.98 17.55 5.47
N ILE A 212 -4.75 17.29 5.01
CA ILE A 212 -4.46 16.79 3.65
C ILE A 212 -5.21 15.48 3.31
N PRO A 213 -5.40 14.51 4.23
CA PRO A 213 -6.15 13.30 3.92
C PRO A 213 -7.55 13.55 3.32
N LEU A 214 -8.21 14.65 3.69
CA LEU A 214 -9.57 14.97 3.21
C LEU A 214 -9.61 15.21 1.70
N PHE A 215 -8.51 15.68 1.10
CA PHE A 215 -8.40 15.86 -0.34
C PHE A 215 -8.44 14.53 -1.11
N LEU A 216 -8.25 13.39 -0.43
CA LEU A 216 -8.25 12.06 -1.04
C LEU A 216 -9.64 11.41 -1.03
N TYR A 217 -10.57 11.91 -0.22
CA TYR A 217 -11.89 11.27 -0.07
C TYR A 217 -12.74 11.32 -1.34
N PRO A 218 -12.70 12.39 -2.16
CA PRO A 218 -13.34 12.37 -3.48
C PRO A 218 -12.87 11.20 -4.36
N PHE A 219 -11.58 10.84 -4.28
CA PHE A 219 -11.03 9.70 -5.03
C PHE A 219 -11.57 8.37 -4.50
N LEU A 220 -11.62 8.19 -3.17
CA LEU A 220 -12.14 6.99 -2.51
C LEU A 220 -13.64 6.80 -2.74
N ASN A 221 -14.39 7.89 -2.93
CA ASN A 221 -15.83 7.86 -3.16
C ASN A 221 -16.22 7.43 -4.59
N THR A 222 -15.26 7.36 -5.52
CA THR A 222 -15.51 6.95 -6.91
C THR A 222 -15.94 5.47 -7.03
N THR A 223 -16.83 5.19 -7.96
CA THR A 223 -17.41 3.84 -8.17
C THR A 223 -17.02 3.21 -9.51
N SER A 224 -16.40 3.96 -10.41
CA SER A 224 -15.96 3.46 -11.72
C SER A 224 -14.93 2.34 -11.56
N LYS A 225 -15.18 1.21 -12.23
CA LYS A 225 -14.32 0.02 -12.22
C LYS A 225 -13.23 0.06 -13.30
N SER A 226 -13.07 1.17 -14.02
CA SER A 226 -12.01 1.26 -15.01
C SER A 226 -10.63 1.29 -14.33
N ARG A 227 -9.61 0.76 -15.01
CA ARG A 227 -8.25 0.65 -14.48
C ARG A 227 -7.69 1.96 -13.91
N PRO A 228 -7.88 3.14 -14.53
CA PRO A 228 -7.42 4.42 -13.96
C PRO A 228 -8.05 4.73 -12.59
N PHE A 229 -9.34 4.43 -12.39
CA PHE A 229 -10.04 4.68 -11.12
C PHE A 229 -9.70 3.66 -10.04
N GLU A 230 -9.51 2.37 -10.40
CA GLU A 230 -9.00 1.36 -9.45
C GLU A 230 -7.60 1.73 -8.95
N TYR A 231 -6.70 2.15 -9.85
CA TYR A 231 -5.34 2.55 -9.48
C TYR A 231 -5.33 3.81 -8.60
N LEU A 232 -6.19 4.79 -8.94
CA LEU A 232 -6.35 6.01 -8.14
C LEU A 232 -6.82 5.69 -6.71
N ARG A 233 -7.84 4.84 -6.56
CA ARG A 233 -8.36 4.42 -5.24
C ARG A 233 -7.32 3.65 -4.43
N LEU A 234 -6.64 2.68 -5.05
CA LEU A 234 -5.59 1.90 -4.39
C LEU A 234 -4.46 2.79 -3.87
N THR A 235 -4.00 3.75 -4.69
CA THR A 235 -2.91 4.66 -4.30
C THR A 235 -3.35 5.62 -3.19
N SER A 236 -4.59 6.12 -3.26
CA SER A 236 -5.19 6.96 -2.21
C SER A 236 -5.33 6.22 -0.88
N LEU A 237 -5.79 4.96 -0.91
CA LEU A 237 -5.82 4.08 0.25
C LEU A 237 -4.41 3.82 0.80
N GLY A 238 -3.39 3.77 -0.05
CA GLY A 238 -1.99 3.64 0.37
C GLY A 238 -1.52 4.79 1.28
N VAL A 239 -1.95 6.03 1.00
CA VAL A 239 -1.67 7.19 1.85
C VAL A 239 -2.34 7.05 3.22
N ILE A 240 -3.63 6.71 3.25
CA ILE A 240 -4.37 6.51 4.51
C ILE A 240 -3.80 5.31 5.30
N GLY A 241 -3.44 4.23 4.60
CA GLY A 241 -2.79 3.05 5.16
C GLY A 241 -1.44 3.36 5.81
N ALA A 242 -0.67 4.29 5.24
CA ALA A 242 0.59 4.74 5.84
C ALA A 242 0.39 5.51 7.15
N LEU A 243 -0.67 6.33 7.25
CA LEU A 243 -1.01 7.06 8.47
C LEU A 243 -1.33 6.12 9.63
N VAL A 244 -2.21 5.14 9.40
CA VAL A 244 -2.67 4.21 10.44
C VAL A 244 -1.64 3.14 10.81
N LYS A 245 -0.52 3.04 10.07
CA LYS A 245 0.49 2.00 10.31
C LYS A 245 1.23 2.17 11.65
N ASN A 246 1.31 3.40 12.16
CA ASN A 246 2.07 3.74 13.38
C ASN A 246 1.23 3.69 14.66
N ASP A 247 -0.01 3.19 14.59
CA ASP A 247 -0.86 2.98 15.78
C ASP A 247 -1.08 4.26 16.63
N SER A 248 -1.07 5.43 15.99
CA SER A 248 -1.36 6.71 16.66
C SER A 248 -2.86 6.90 16.85
N SER A 249 -3.31 7.01 18.10
CA SER A 249 -4.71 7.29 18.43
C SER A 249 -5.18 8.65 17.92
N GLU A 250 -4.29 9.64 17.74
CA GLU A 250 -4.63 10.94 17.13
C GLU A 250 -5.07 10.77 15.66
N VAL A 251 -4.35 9.91 14.91
CA VAL A 251 -4.72 9.57 13.53
C VAL A 251 -6.07 8.86 13.51
N ILE A 252 -6.31 7.92 14.44
CA ILE A 252 -7.60 7.23 14.53
C ILE A 252 -8.71 8.24 14.86
N HIS A 253 -8.50 9.17 15.81
CA HIS A 253 -9.47 10.18 16.17
C HIS A 253 -9.89 11.03 14.97
N PHE A 254 -8.90 11.57 14.25
CA PHE A 254 -9.13 12.31 13.02
C PHE A 254 -9.99 11.52 12.03
N LEU A 255 -9.59 10.27 11.73
CA LEU A 255 -10.28 9.42 10.76
C LEU A 255 -11.73 9.09 11.14
N LEU A 256 -12.02 8.94 12.44
CA LEU A 256 -13.38 8.71 12.93
C LEU A 256 -14.26 9.96 12.74
N THR A 257 -13.72 11.15 12.99
CA THR A 257 -14.46 12.42 12.83
C THR A 257 -14.74 12.80 11.37
N THR A 258 -14.05 12.16 10.42
CA THR A 258 -14.10 12.51 9.00
C THR A 258 -14.78 11.43 8.13
N GLU A 259 -15.42 10.42 8.73
CA GLU A 259 -16.18 9.39 8.01
C GLU A 259 -15.36 8.50 7.05
N ILE A 260 -14.13 8.09 7.43
CA ILE A 260 -13.36 7.14 6.61
C ILE A 260 -14.01 5.75 6.52
N ILE A 261 -14.73 5.33 7.58
CA ILE A 261 -15.26 3.97 7.71
C ILE A 261 -16.25 3.65 6.58
N PRO A 262 -17.29 4.46 6.29
CA PRO A 262 -18.17 4.24 5.14
C PRO A 262 -17.44 4.07 3.80
N LEU A 263 -16.39 4.87 3.56
CA LEU A 263 -15.58 4.77 2.34
C LEU A 263 -14.84 3.44 2.25
N CYS A 264 -14.19 3.02 3.34
CA CYS A 264 -13.50 1.74 3.41
C CYS A 264 -14.47 0.56 3.24
N LEU A 265 -15.64 0.58 3.90
CA LEU A 265 -16.63 -0.49 3.79
C LEU A 265 -17.13 -0.67 2.36
N ARG A 266 -17.41 0.43 1.64
CA ARG A 266 -17.81 0.36 0.22
C ARG A 266 -16.73 -0.28 -0.66
N ILE A 267 -15.45 0.08 -0.43
CA ILE A 267 -14.33 -0.49 -1.17
C ILE A 267 -14.11 -1.97 -0.81
N MET A 268 -14.26 -2.33 0.46
CA MET A 268 -14.21 -3.72 0.93
C MET A 268 -15.27 -4.60 0.26
N GLU A 269 -16.44 -4.04 -0.02
CA GLU A 269 -17.53 -4.76 -0.70
C GLU A 269 -17.28 -4.91 -2.21
N THR A 270 -16.93 -3.82 -2.90
CA THR A 270 -17.01 -3.74 -4.38
C THR A 270 -15.68 -3.51 -5.11
N GLY A 271 -14.58 -3.21 -4.42
CA GLY A 271 -13.29 -2.89 -5.02
C GLY A 271 -12.50 -4.09 -5.53
N SER A 272 -11.37 -3.84 -6.20
CA SER A 272 -10.38 -4.88 -6.52
C SER A 272 -9.81 -5.54 -5.27
N GLU A 273 -9.31 -6.79 -5.40
CA GLU A 273 -8.74 -7.55 -4.28
C GLU A 273 -7.65 -6.78 -3.50
N LEU A 274 -6.77 -6.08 -4.22
CA LEU A 274 -5.74 -5.23 -3.62
C LEU A 274 -6.35 -4.08 -2.83
N SER A 275 -7.35 -3.39 -3.39
CA SER A 275 -8.05 -2.29 -2.71
C SER A 275 -8.82 -2.79 -1.48
N LYS A 276 -9.50 -3.94 -1.58
CA LYS A 276 -10.15 -4.61 -0.44
C LYS A 276 -9.15 -4.89 0.67
N THR A 277 -7.95 -5.37 0.32
CA THR A 277 -6.88 -5.70 1.28
C THR A 277 -6.40 -4.47 2.04
N VAL A 278 -6.20 -3.34 1.36
CA VAL A 278 -5.76 -2.10 2.04
C VAL A 278 -6.91 -1.50 2.85
N ALA A 279 -8.15 -1.52 2.33
CA ALA A 279 -9.31 -0.99 3.03
C ALA A 279 -9.61 -1.76 4.33
N ILE A 280 -9.59 -3.10 4.30
CA ILE A 280 -9.77 -3.89 5.52
C ILE A 280 -8.60 -3.72 6.49
N PHE A 281 -7.37 -3.52 5.99
CA PHE A 281 -6.24 -3.19 6.86
C PHE A 281 -6.46 -1.86 7.63
N ILE A 282 -7.00 -0.83 6.97
CA ILE A 282 -7.35 0.43 7.62
C ILE A 282 -8.45 0.22 8.67
N VAL A 283 -9.53 -0.46 8.33
CA VAL A 283 -10.62 -0.78 9.27
C VAL A 283 -10.11 -1.61 10.45
N GLN A 284 -9.22 -2.57 10.21
CA GLN A 284 -8.59 -3.36 11.27
C GLN A 284 -7.77 -2.47 12.21
N LYS A 285 -6.97 -1.54 11.68
CA LYS A 285 -6.19 -0.60 12.51
C LYS A 285 -7.09 0.31 13.35
N ILE A 286 -8.22 0.77 12.80
CA ILE A 286 -9.23 1.50 13.56
C ILE A 286 -9.81 0.63 14.68
N LEU A 287 -10.19 -0.62 14.39
CA LEU A 287 -10.73 -1.54 15.40
C LEU A 287 -9.74 -1.88 16.51
N LEU A 288 -8.43 -1.94 16.21
CA LEU A 288 -7.41 -2.24 17.20
C LEU A 288 -7.29 -1.14 18.26
N ASP A 289 -7.56 0.12 17.91
CA ASP A 289 -7.63 1.23 18.86
C ASP A 289 -8.95 1.17 19.67
N ASP A 290 -8.87 1.45 20.97
CA ASP A 290 -10.03 1.35 21.88
C ASP A 290 -11.14 2.33 21.53
N MET A 291 -10.80 3.55 21.12
CA MET A 291 -11.80 4.55 20.70
C MET A 291 -12.43 4.14 19.37
N GLY A 292 -11.67 3.57 18.44
CA GLY A 292 -12.22 3.02 17.20
C GLY A 292 -13.17 1.84 17.42
N LEU A 293 -12.83 0.91 18.31
CA LEU A 293 -13.73 -0.18 18.71
C LEU A 293 -15.02 0.37 19.35
N GLN A 294 -14.89 1.29 20.30
CA GLN A 294 -16.05 1.90 20.96
C GLN A 294 -16.95 2.64 19.96
N TYR A 295 -16.37 3.37 19.00
CA TYR A 295 -17.11 4.08 17.96
C TYR A 295 -17.95 3.15 17.09
N ILE A 296 -17.34 2.05 16.60
CA ILE A 296 -18.01 1.06 15.74
C ILE A 296 -19.11 0.33 16.53
N CYS A 297 -18.83 -0.04 17.77
CA CYS A 297 -19.78 -0.74 18.63
C CYS A 297 -20.74 0.21 19.37
N GLN A 298 -20.72 1.52 19.09
CA GLN A 298 -21.52 2.51 19.82
C GLN A 298 -23.02 2.30 19.57
N THR A 299 -23.39 2.15 18.29
CA THR A 299 -24.77 1.97 17.83
C THR A 299 -24.91 0.64 17.07
N TYR A 300 -26.13 0.10 17.07
CA TYR A 300 -26.43 -1.10 16.30
C TYR A 300 -26.19 -0.92 14.80
N GLU A 301 -26.51 0.25 14.24
CA GLU A 301 -26.33 0.55 12.82
C GLU A 301 -24.87 0.49 12.39
N ARG A 302 -23.95 1.09 13.16
CA ARG A 302 -22.52 1.08 12.84
C ARG A 302 -21.94 -0.32 12.93
N PHE A 303 -22.27 -1.06 14.00
CA PHE A 303 -21.84 -2.45 14.15
C PHE A 303 -22.39 -3.31 13.00
N TYR A 304 -23.68 -3.17 12.67
CA TYR A 304 -24.34 -3.95 11.63
C TYR A 304 -23.74 -3.67 10.24
N ALA A 305 -23.43 -2.41 9.94
CA ALA A 305 -22.77 -2.04 8.68
C ALA A 305 -21.40 -2.73 8.52
N VAL A 306 -20.55 -2.70 9.56
CA VAL A 306 -19.25 -3.38 9.54
C VAL A 306 -19.42 -4.90 9.49
N GLY A 307 -20.30 -5.45 10.34
CA GLY A 307 -20.55 -6.89 10.43
C GLY A 307 -21.05 -7.49 9.12
N THR A 308 -21.99 -6.81 8.45
CA THR A 308 -22.56 -7.28 7.17
C THR A 308 -21.49 -7.34 6.07
N VAL A 309 -20.66 -6.30 5.95
CA VAL A 309 -19.58 -6.29 4.94
C VAL A 309 -18.55 -7.38 5.23
N LEU A 310 -18.15 -7.57 6.50
CA LEU A 310 -17.23 -8.65 6.89
C LEU A 310 -17.83 -10.03 6.57
N SER A 311 -19.12 -10.24 6.86
CA SER A 311 -19.83 -11.49 6.52
C SER A 311 -19.86 -11.75 5.02
N ASN A 312 -20.18 -10.73 4.20
CA ASN A 312 -20.15 -10.84 2.75
C ASN A 312 -18.75 -11.18 2.23
N MET A 313 -17.70 -10.63 2.85
CA MET A 313 -16.31 -10.99 2.52
C MET A 313 -16.01 -12.45 2.87
N VAL A 314 -16.48 -12.97 4.01
CA VAL A 314 -16.32 -14.40 4.36
C VAL A 314 -16.95 -15.29 3.29
N THR A 315 -18.16 -14.99 2.85
CA THR A 315 -18.84 -15.76 1.80
C THR A 315 -18.03 -15.78 0.50
N GLN A 316 -17.49 -14.64 0.08
CA GLN A 316 -16.62 -14.56 -1.11
C GLN A 316 -15.31 -15.32 -0.96
N LEU A 317 -14.77 -15.41 0.27
CA LEU A 317 -13.50 -16.08 0.55
C LEU A 317 -13.59 -17.61 0.49
N VAL A 318 -14.78 -18.20 0.58
CA VAL A 318 -14.96 -19.65 0.43
C VAL A 318 -14.48 -20.09 -0.95
N ASP A 319 -14.85 -19.35 -2.00
CA ASP A 319 -14.45 -19.65 -3.38
C ASP A 319 -13.05 -19.13 -3.72
N GLN A 320 -12.72 -17.90 -3.29
CA GLN A 320 -11.47 -17.23 -3.67
C GLN A 320 -10.24 -17.72 -2.90
N GLN A 321 -10.43 -18.20 -1.67
CA GLN A 321 -9.37 -18.69 -0.77
C GLN A 321 -8.20 -17.70 -0.56
N THR A 322 -8.45 -16.39 -0.67
CA THR A 322 -7.44 -15.33 -0.48
C THR A 322 -7.03 -15.21 1.00
N VAL A 323 -5.94 -15.89 1.39
CA VAL A 323 -5.42 -15.96 2.77
C VAL A 323 -5.23 -14.59 3.41
N ARG A 324 -4.70 -13.62 2.64
CA ARG A 324 -4.39 -12.28 3.17
C ARG A 324 -5.65 -11.54 3.63
N LEU A 325 -6.73 -11.62 2.87
CA LEU A 325 -8.02 -11.04 3.24
C LEU A 325 -8.63 -11.76 4.44
N LEU A 326 -8.64 -13.11 4.41
CA LEU A 326 -9.15 -13.93 5.51
C LEU A 326 -8.48 -13.57 6.85
N LYS A 327 -7.16 -13.39 6.85
CA LYS A 327 -6.39 -12.97 8.03
C LYS A 327 -6.88 -11.64 8.62
N HIS A 328 -7.17 -10.65 7.78
CA HIS A 328 -7.71 -9.38 8.24
C HIS A 328 -9.15 -9.52 8.76
N VAL A 329 -9.99 -10.30 8.07
CA VAL A 329 -11.39 -10.56 8.46
C VAL A 329 -11.46 -11.23 9.84
N VAL A 330 -10.69 -12.29 10.06
CA VAL A 330 -10.63 -13.01 11.34
C VAL A 330 -10.21 -12.07 12.47
N ARG A 331 -9.21 -11.20 12.23
CA ARG A 331 -8.74 -10.23 13.23
C ARG A 331 -9.78 -9.15 13.54
N CYS A 332 -10.54 -8.71 12.55
CA CYS A 332 -11.64 -7.76 12.78
C CYS A 332 -12.72 -8.39 13.66
N PHE A 333 -13.16 -9.63 13.35
CA PHE A 333 -14.13 -10.33 14.20
C PHE A 333 -13.62 -10.61 15.61
N LEU A 334 -12.36 -11.05 15.75
CA LEU A 334 -11.74 -11.24 17.06
C LEU A 334 -11.77 -9.95 17.87
N ARG A 335 -11.34 -8.83 17.28
CA ARG A 335 -11.33 -7.54 17.98
C ARG A 335 -12.74 -7.05 18.32
N LEU A 336 -13.72 -7.27 17.44
CA LEU A 336 -15.13 -6.96 17.74
C LEU A 336 -15.64 -7.77 18.93
N SER A 337 -15.17 -9.01 19.14
CA SER A 337 -15.57 -9.86 20.27
C SER A 337 -15.08 -9.36 21.64
N ASP A 338 -14.14 -8.41 21.69
CA ASP A 338 -13.71 -7.77 22.93
C ASP A 338 -14.82 -6.88 23.51
N ASN A 339 -15.69 -6.33 22.67
CA ASN A 339 -16.85 -5.54 23.11
C ASN A 339 -18.01 -6.47 23.50
N ALA A 340 -18.51 -6.38 24.74
CA ALA A 340 -19.55 -7.26 25.26
C ALA A 340 -20.85 -7.28 24.41
N ARG A 341 -21.29 -6.12 23.88
CA ARG A 341 -22.51 -6.03 23.06
C ARG A 341 -22.30 -6.67 21.69
N ALA A 342 -21.18 -6.36 21.04
CA ALA A 342 -20.83 -6.97 19.76
C ALA A 342 -20.59 -8.48 19.89
N ARG A 343 -19.97 -8.93 20.99
CA ARG A 343 -19.77 -10.35 21.29
C ARG A 343 -21.09 -11.11 21.34
N GLU A 344 -22.09 -10.58 22.04
CA GLU A 344 -23.43 -11.19 22.08
C GLU A 344 -24.04 -11.31 20.68
N ALA A 345 -24.00 -10.24 19.88
CA ALA A 345 -24.51 -10.27 18.52
C ALA A 345 -23.77 -11.28 17.64
N LEU A 346 -22.43 -11.35 17.75
CA LEU A 346 -21.60 -12.30 17.00
C LEU A 346 -21.90 -13.77 17.33
N ARG A 347 -22.39 -14.08 18.54
CA ARG A 347 -22.85 -15.46 18.84
C ARG A 347 -24.00 -15.89 17.92
N GLN A 348 -24.82 -14.95 17.46
CA GLN A 348 -25.97 -15.21 16.60
C GLN A 348 -25.64 -15.03 15.12
N CYS A 349 -24.74 -14.10 14.77
CA CYS A 349 -24.53 -13.70 13.37
C CYS A 349 -23.12 -13.97 12.79
N LEU A 350 -22.22 -14.65 13.52
CA LEU A 350 -20.92 -15.03 12.95
C LEU A 350 -21.13 -16.01 11.77
N PRO A 351 -20.54 -15.75 10.58
CA PRO A 351 -20.68 -16.61 9.42
C PRO A 351 -20.29 -18.07 9.68
N GLU A 352 -21.10 -19.00 9.19
CA GLU A 352 -20.89 -20.45 9.33
C GLU A 352 -19.52 -20.94 8.79
N PRO A 353 -18.97 -20.43 7.67
CA PRO A 353 -17.64 -20.85 7.19
C PRO A 353 -16.49 -20.59 8.18
N LEU A 354 -16.66 -19.68 9.14
CA LEU A 354 -15.69 -19.45 10.22
C LEU A 354 -15.87 -20.43 11.39
N ARG A 355 -16.97 -21.17 11.44
CA ARG A 355 -17.30 -22.16 12.48
C ARG A 355 -17.05 -23.60 12.03
N ASP A 356 -17.32 -23.93 10.77
CA ASP A 356 -17.48 -25.30 10.26
C ASP A 356 -16.22 -25.91 9.60
N ALA A 357 -15.03 -25.48 10.00
CA ALA A 357 -13.75 -25.93 9.46
C ALA A 357 -13.52 -25.67 7.95
N THR A 358 -14.40 -24.92 7.26
CA THR A 358 -14.27 -24.58 5.82
C THR A 358 -12.89 -24.03 5.46
N PHE A 359 -12.32 -23.14 6.27
CA PHE A 359 -11.00 -22.54 6.00
C PHE A 359 -9.80 -23.36 6.50
N SER A 360 -9.99 -24.57 7.03
CA SER A 360 -8.88 -25.39 7.55
C SER A 360 -7.77 -25.67 6.54
N PRO A 361 -8.06 -25.98 5.26
CA PRO A 361 -7.03 -26.17 4.24
C PRO A 361 -6.25 -24.88 3.96
N VAL A 362 -6.97 -23.76 3.81
CA VAL A 362 -6.41 -22.43 3.50
C VAL A 362 -5.51 -21.93 4.62
N LEU A 363 -5.88 -22.22 5.88
CA LEU A 363 -5.16 -21.79 7.06
C LEU A 363 -4.05 -22.77 7.48
N ARG A 364 -3.81 -23.86 6.75
CA ARG A 364 -2.90 -24.94 7.17
C ARG A 364 -1.55 -24.38 7.66
N ASP A 365 -0.99 -23.47 6.88
CA ASP A 365 0.35 -22.92 7.06
C ASP A 365 0.36 -21.52 7.72
N ASP A 366 -0.80 -20.96 8.12
CA ASP A 366 -0.91 -19.70 8.87
C ASP A 366 -1.35 -19.94 10.33
N ALA A 367 -0.39 -20.37 11.16
CA ALA A 367 -0.61 -20.65 12.58
C ALA A 367 -1.09 -19.42 13.37
N ALA A 368 -0.73 -18.20 12.94
CA ALA A 368 -1.16 -16.98 13.62
C ALA A 368 -2.66 -16.74 13.42
N THR A 369 -3.15 -16.86 12.18
CA THR A 369 -4.57 -16.69 11.87
C THR A 369 -5.41 -17.82 12.46
N LYS A 370 -4.92 -19.07 12.46
CA LYS A 370 -5.57 -20.19 13.16
C LYS A 370 -5.78 -19.90 14.65
N ARG A 371 -4.75 -19.41 15.34
CA ARG A 371 -4.86 -19.03 16.76
C ARG A 371 -5.89 -17.92 16.98
N CYS A 372 -5.89 -16.90 16.13
CA CYS A 372 -6.88 -15.82 16.21
C CYS A 372 -8.31 -16.35 16.04
N LEU A 373 -8.53 -17.26 15.08
CA LEU A 373 -9.84 -17.87 14.86
C LEU A 373 -10.27 -18.73 16.04
N ALA A 374 -9.37 -19.54 16.60
CA ALA A 374 -9.67 -20.34 17.79
C ALA A 374 -10.02 -19.44 19.00
N GLN A 375 -9.28 -18.35 19.21
CA GLN A 375 -9.59 -17.38 20.27
C GLN A 375 -10.96 -16.71 20.09
N LEU A 376 -11.32 -16.37 18.85
CA LEU A 376 -12.65 -15.83 18.53
C LEU A 376 -13.74 -16.84 18.88
N LEU A 377 -13.59 -18.10 18.48
CA LEU A 377 -14.58 -19.14 18.77
C LEU A 377 -14.69 -19.40 20.28
N LEU A 378 -13.57 -19.40 21.01
CA LEU A 378 -13.56 -19.52 22.47
C LEU A 378 -14.29 -18.36 23.14
N ALA A 379 -14.00 -17.12 22.74
CA ALA A 379 -14.66 -15.92 23.27
C ALA A 379 -16.18 -15.95 23.06
N LEU A 380 -16.65 -16.56 21.97
CA LEU A 380 -18.08 -16.69 21.68
C LEU A 380 -18.73 -17.89 22.38
N SER A 381 -17.96 -18.93 22.71
CA SER A 381 -18.45 -20.12 23.41
C SER A 381 -18.70 -19.90 24.90
N ASP A 382 -18.02 -18.92 25.51
CA ASP A 382 -18.13 -18.64 26.94
C ASP A 382 -19.54 -18.12 27.26
N GLN A 383 -20.37 -18.99 27.83
CA GLN A 383 -21.63 -18.59 28.43
C GLN A 383 -21.28 -17.89 29.74
N ALA A 384 -21.43 -16.57 29.76
CA ALA A 384 -21.63 -15.91 31.04
C ALA A 384 -22.98 -16.45 31.57
N GLU A 385 -22.92 -17.48 32.41
CA GLU A 385 -24.09 -17.89 33.17
C GLU A 385 -24.64 -16.64 33.86
N PRO A 386 -25.95 -16.36 33.77
CA PRO A 386 -26.54 -15.38 34.65
C PRO A 386 -26.33 -15.92 36.06
N THR A 387 -25.62 -15.17 36.89
CA THR A 387 -25.44 -15.46 38.31
C THR A 387 -26.80 -15.78 38.94
N MET A 388 -27.13 -17.07 39.03
CA MET A 388 -28.20 -17.56 39.88
C MET A 388 -27.75 -17.28 41.30
N THR A 389 -28.32 -16.23 41.89
CA THR A 389 -28.27 -16.04 43.34
C THR A 389 -28.97 -17.25 43.98
N PRO A 390 -28.28 -18.06 44.80
CA PRO A 390 -28.95 -19.10 45.54
C PRO A 390 -29.82 -18.45 46.61
N SER A 391 -31.13 -18.65 46.48
CA SER A 391 -32.11 -18.47 47.54
C SER A 391 -31.67 -19.26 48.77
N TYR A 392 -31.23 -18.57 49.83
CA TYR A 392 -31.20 -19.14 51.17
C TYR A 392 -32.50 -18.73 51.87
N GLY A 393 -33.39 -19.71 52.00
CA GLY A 393 -34.58 -19.60 52.81
C GLY A 393 -34.22 -19.38 54.28
N ASN A 394 -34.98 -18.50 54.93
CA ASN A 394 -35.02 -18.44 56.39
C ASN A 394 -36.47 -18.64 56.82
N HIS A 395 -36.82 -19.89 57.09
CA HIS A 395 -37.92 -20.24 57.98
C HIS A 395 -37.38 -20.21 59.40
N GLN A 396 -37.77 -19.21 60.19
CA GLN A 396 -37.90 -19.44 61.62
C GLN A 396 -39.06 -18.63 62.20
N GLN A 397 -39.89 -19.38 62.90
CA GLN A 397 -41.20 -19.06 63.43
C GLN A 397 -41.06 -18.75 64.92
N SER A 398 -41.80 -17.75 65.40
CA SER A 398 -42.29 -17.56 66.77
C SER A 398 -41.30 -17.19 67.89
N LEU A 399 -41.52 -16.02 68.51
CA LEU A 399 -42.00 -15.91 69.90
C LEU A 399 -42.21 -14.42 70.31
N LEU A 400 -43.46 -14.14 70.70
CA LEU A 400 -43.98 -12.99 71.47
C LEU A 400 -43.28 -12.88 72.86
N PRO A 401 -43.39 -11.77 73.63
CA PRO A 401 -44.63 -11.12 74.09
C PRO A 401 -45.02 -9.81 73.41
#